data_AF-R9K977-F1
#
_entry.id   AF-R9K977-F1
#
_cell.length_a   1.000
_cell.length_b   1.000
_cell.length_c   1.000
_cell.angle_alpha   90.00
_cell.angle_beta   90.00
_cell.angle_gamma   90.00
#
_symmetry.space_group_name_H-M   'P 1'
#
loop_
_entity.id
_entity.type
_entity.pdbx_description
1 polymer ?
#
loop_
_entity_poly.entity_id
_entity_poly.type
_entity_poly.pdbx_seq_one_letter_code
_entity_poly.pdbx_strand_id
1 'polypeptide(L)' 'MVRLCAKIVADTDLYETDKEVQNLIDWVCLSEQIKENNNTIRNLTREYKKIEPDCREGVRAQLE' A
#
# COMPACT_ATOMS: atom_id res chain seq x y z
N MET A 1 -1.33 7.19 15.41
CA MET A 1 -0.42 6.07 15.71
C MET A 1 0.96 6.28 15.15
N VAL A 2 1.16 6.46 13.83
CA VAL A 2 2.50 6.67 13.22
C VAL A 2 3.35 7.75 13.92
N ARG A 3 2.77 8.92 14.24
CA ARG A 3 3.50 9.99 14.98
C ARG A 3 3.97 9.57 16.37
N LEU A 4 3.21 8.72 17.05
CA LEU A 4 3.59 8.18 18.36
C LEU A 4 4.70 7.14 18.21
N CYS A 5 4.58 6.23 17.23
CA CYS A 5 5.64 5.28 16.89
C CYS A 5 6.95 5.99 16.56
N ALA A 6 6.91 7.07 15.77
CA ALA A 6 8.09 7.87 15.44
C ALA A 6 8.76 8.49 16.69
N LYS A 7 7.97 8.96 17.66
CA LYS A 7 8.52 9.46 18.93
C LYS A 7 9.14 8.33 19.77
N ILE A 8 8.51 7.15 19.82
CA ILE A 8 9.08 6.00 20.52
C ILE A 8 10.41 5.59 19.90
N VAL A 9 10.50 5.53 18.57
CA VAL A 9 11.76 5.20 17.86
C VAL A 9 12.83 6.28 18.06
N ALA A 10 12.46 7.56 18.12
CA ALA A 10 13.43 8.66 18.19
C ALA A 10 13.88 9.01 19.61
N ASP A 11 12.98 8.91 20.59
CA ASP A 11 13.18 9.45 21.93
C ASP A 11 13.43 8.34 22.98
N THR A 12 13.30 7.07 22.61
CA THR A 12 13.52 5.91 23.51
C THR A 12 14.30 4.78 22.83
N ASP A 13 14.79 3.82 23.61
CA ASP A 13 15.46 2.59 23.13
C ASP A 13 14.48 1.40 22.98
N LEU A 14 13.19 1.61 23.26
CA LEU A 14 12.19 0.54 23.37
C LEU A 14 11.96 -0.22 22.05
N TYR A 15 12.18 0.41 20.90
CA TYR A 15 12.08 -0.29 19.63
C TYR A 15 13.16 -1.39 19.48
N GLU A 16 14.35 -1.17 20.06
CA GLU A 16 15.46 -2.12 20.00
C GLU A 16 15.45 -3.09 21.19
N THR A 17 14.94 -2.66 22.35
CA THR A 17 15.01 -3.44 23.60
C THR A 17 13.75 -4.22 23.93
N ASP A 18 12.58 -3.82 23.40
CA ASP A 18 11.30 -4.46 23.69
C ASP A 18 10.67 -5.03 22.40
N LYS A 19 10.54 -6.36 22.38
CA LYS A 19 10.03 -7.08 21.21
C LYS A 19 8.54 -6.81 20.95
N GLU A 20 7.74 -6.56 21.97
CA GLU A 20 6.32 -6.23 21.79
C GLU A 20 6.17 -4.84 21.19
N VAL A 21 6.98 -3.87 21.65
CA VAL A 21 7.03 -2.52 21.09
C VAL A 21 7.48 -2.56 19.62
N GLN A 22 8.53 -3.33 19.31
CA GLN A 22 8.98 -3.53 17.94
C GLN A 22 7.86 -4.08 17.05
N ASN A 23 7.22 -5.19 17.46
CA ASN A 23 6.16 -5.83 16.68
C ASN A 23 4.96 -4.89 16.46
N LEU A 24 4.60 -4.09 17.46
CA LEU A 24 3.52 -3.12 17.36
C LEU A 24 3.86 -2.00 16.35
N ILE A 25 5.08 -1.47 16.42
CA ILE A 25 5.55 -0.40 15.51
C ILE A 25 5.62 -0.92 14.07
N ASP A 26 6.20 -2.11 13.87
CA ASP A 26 6.25 -2.76 12.56
C ASP A 26 4.85 -2.99 11.99
N TRP A 27 3.93 -3.49 12.82
CA TRP A 27 2.55 -3.69 12.40
C TRP A 27 1.86 -2.38 11.99
N VAL A 28 2.05 -1.30 12.75
CA VAL A 28 1.51 0.02 12.40
C VAL A 28 2.07 0.49 11.06
N CYS A 29 3.39 0.38 10.84
CA CYS A 29 4.05 0.75 9.59
C CYS A 29 3.53 -0.06 8.39
N LEU A 30 3.42 -1.39 8.54
CA LEU A 30 2.89 -2.28 7.50
C LEU A 30 1.42 -1.99 7.19
N SER A 31 0.61 -1.68 8.20
CA SER A 31 -0.82 -1.39 8.01
C SER A 31 -1.06 -0.14 7.15
N GLU A 32 -0.25 0.90 7.33
CA GLU A 32 -0.33 2.12 6.51
C GLU A 32 0.14 1.84 5.07
N GLN A 33 1.22 1.07 4.88
CA GLN A 33 1.66 0.67 3.54
C GLN A 33 0.60 -0.16 2.81
N ILE A 34 -0.06 -1.12 3.50
CA ILE A 34 -1.15 -1.91 2.92
C ILE A 34 -2.30 -0.99 2.47
N LYS A 35 -2.64 0.01 3.27
CA LYS A 35 -3.69 0.98 2.93
C LYS A 35 -3.33 1.79 1.68
N GLU A 36 -2.10 2.27 1.58
CA GLU A 36 -1.61 2.97 0.39
C GLU A 36 -1.60 2.06 -0.84
N ASN A 37 -1.10 0.83 -0.70
CA ASN A 37 -1.10 -0.17 -1.77
C ASN A 37 -2.52 -0.46 -2.28
N ASN A 38 -3.49 -0.61 -1.37
CA ASN A 38 -4.90 -0.80 -1.73
C ASN A 38 -5.48 0.37 -2.52
N ASN A 39 -5.09 1.61 -2.18
CA ASN A 39 -5.48 2.79 -2.95
C ASN A 39 -4.84 2.80 -4.34
N THR A 40 -3.56 2.44 -4.44
CA THR A 40 -2.84 2.31 -5.71
C THR A 40 -3.48 1.26 -6.61
N ILE A 41 -3.75 0.06 -6.10
CA ILE A 41 -4.44 -1.02 -6.84
C ILE A 41 -5.80 -0.53 -7.36
N ARG A 42 -6.56 0.20 -6.53
CA ARG A 42 -7.86 0.74 -6.93
C ARG A 42 -7.74 1.76 -8.06
N ASN A 43 -6.76 2.66 -7.98
CA ASN A 43 -6.52 3.67 -9.02
C ASN A 43 -6.07 3.00 -10.33
N LEU A 44 -5.11 2.08 -10.28
CA LEU A 44 -4.65 1.33 -11.44
C LEU A 44 -5.79 0.54 -12.09
N THR A 45 -6.65 -0.09 -11.28
CA THR A 45 -7.84 -0.80 -11.77
C THR A 45 -8.81 0.14 -12.50
N ARG A 46 -8.99 1.38 -11.99
CA ARG A 46 -9.83 2.38 -12.66
C ARG A 46 -9.24 2.82 -14.00
N GLU A 47 -7.94 3.08 -14.05
CA GLU A 47 -7.27 3.46 -15.30
C GLU A 47 -7.30 2.34 -16.32
N TYR A 48 -7.02 1.09 -15.90
CA TYR A 48 -7.15 -0.08 -16.75
C TYR A 48 -8.55 -0.21 -17.36
N LYS A 49 -9.61 -0.05 -16.55
CA LYS A 49 -11.00 -0.13 -17.02
C LYS A 49 -11.38 0.92 -18.06
N LYS A 50 -10.66 2.05 -18.13
CA LYS A 50 -10.90 3.08 -19.16
C LYS A 50 -10.37 2.64 -20.52
N ILE A 51 -9.22 1.97 -20.55
CA ILE A 51 -8.53 1.58 -21.80
C ILE A 51 -8.91 0.18 -22.29
N GLU A 52 -9.42 -0.67 -21.40
CA GLU A 52 -9.75 -2.06 -21.70
C GLU A 52 -10.74 -2.23 -22.87
N PRO A 53 -11.81 -1.41 -23.00
CA PRO A 53 -12.75 -1.53 -24.12
C PRO A 53 -12.10 -1.26 -25.47
N ASP A 54 -11.31 -0.19 -25.59
CA ASP A 54 -10.64 0.20 -26.82
C ASP A 54 -9.61 -0.86 -27.24
N CYS A 55 -8.83 -1.38 -26.28
CA CYS A 55 -7.90 -2.49 -26.53
C CYS A 55 -8.65 -3.74 -27.03
N ARG A 56 -9.79 -4.08 -26.42
CA ARG A 56 -10.61 -5.23 -26.82
C ARG A 56 -11.19 -5.05 -28.22
N GLU A 57 -11.62 -3.85 -28.58
CA GLU A 57 -12.11 -3.53 -29.93
C GLU A 57 -10.99 -3.61 -30.97
N GLY A 58 -9.81 -3.07 -30.68
CA GLY A 58 -8.65 -3.19 -31.55
C GLY A 58 -8.26 -4.64 -31.85
N VAL A 59 -8.37 -5.53 -30.87
CA VAL A 59 -8.15 -6.98 -31.08
C VAL A 59 -9.24 -7.59 -31.96
N ARG A 60 -10.52 -7.25 -31.75
CA ARG A 60 -11.62 -7.75 -32.60
C ARG A 60 -11.45 -7.34 -34.06
N ALA A 61 -11.10 -6.09 -34.31
CA ALA A 61 -10.91 -5.57 -35.67
C ALA A 61 -9.75 -6.24 -36.44
N GLN A 62 -8.77 -6.83 -35.75
CA GLN A 62 -7.67 -7.57 -36.39
C GLN A 62 -8.02 -9.04 -36.70
N LEU A 63 -9.10 -9.56 -36.12
CA LEU A 63 -9.53 -10.95 -36.26
C LEU A 63 -10.63 -11.14 -37.31
N GLU A 64 -11.20 -10.04 -37.81
CA GLU A 64 -12.16 -9.99 -38.94
C GLU A 64 -11.42 -9.77 -40.27
#